data_AF-A0A1T3BJT4-F1
#
_entry.id   AF-A0A1T3BJT4-F1
#
_cell.length_a   1.000
_cell.length_b   1.000
_cell.length_c   1.000
_cell.angle_alpha   90.00
_cell.angle_beta   90.00
_cell.angle_gamma   90.00
#
_symmetry.space_group_name_H-M   'P 1'
#
loop_
_entity.id
_entity.type
_entity.pdbx_description
1 polymer ?
#
loop_
_entity_poly.entity_id
_entity_poly.type
_entity_poly.pdbx_seq_one_letter_code
_entity_poly.pdbx_strand_id
1 'polypeptide(L)'
;MTKIAATGTGLSVQGGTVTMMGGTISGGGSGQGVGVSGTGKAELKDVEISKATTGVTMSGGTFKMIRGSIKGNGNVVNVTGGEKAELTNVKIVGSGNGVYMAGKGEVTLEDVEIEGVTTGVSVSEEASGTLTVKKGEIKEFKTSGVSVEATGDVTVSLDGTRIIGKGGAGNGRTKGVKVEEKANRKVDTKTPGNILPYGVFFLSNHCNIFIF
;
A
#
# COMPACT_ATOMS: atom_id res chain seq x y z
N MET A 1 18.64 -20.81 -4.93
CA MET A 1 17.45 -19.94 -4.72
C MET A 1 16.76 -20.41 -3.46
N THR A 2 16.59 -19.53 -2.47
CA THR A 2 15.93 -19.86 -1.20
C THR A 2 14.41 -19.83 -1.38
N LYS A 3 13.71 -20.85 -0.89
CA LYS A 3 12.24 -20.94 -0.98
C LYS A 3 11.67 -21.24 0.39
N ILE A 4 10.71 -20.42 0.82
CA ILE A 4 9.88 -20.66 1.99
C ILE A 4 8.47 -20.96 1.49
N ALA A 5 7.89 -22.09 1.88
CA ALA A 5 6.53 -22.46 1.52
C ALA A 5 5.82 -23.02 2.75
N ALA A 6 4.69 -22.42 3.10
CA ALA A 6 3.88 -22.82 4.23
C ALA A 6 2.43 -23.06 3.81
N THR A 7 1.68 -23.80 4.61
CA THR A 7 0.23 -23.99 4.46
C THR A 7 -0.59 -22.87 5.10
N GLY A 8 0.05 -21.97 5.84
CA GLY A 8 -0.55 -20.77 6.44
C GLY A 8 0.28 -19.53 6.14
N THR A 9 1.05 -19.06 7.12
CA THR A 9 1.97 -17.92 6.99
C THR A 9 3.31 -18.37 6.42
N GLY A 10 3.76 -17.78 5.32
CA GLY A 10 5.06 -18.10 4.72
C GLY A 10 6.22 -17.78 5.66
N LEU A 11 6.39 -16.51 6.03
CA LEU A 11 7.39 -16.03 6.98
C LEU A 11 6.69 -15.26 8.11
N SER A 12 6.99 -15.59 9.37
CA SER A 12 6.47 -14.87 10.55
C SER A 12 7.61 -14.31 11.38
N VAL A 13 7.58 -13.02 11.67
CA VAL A 13 8.58 -12.30 12.46
C VAL A 13 7.89 -11.59 13.62
N GLN A 14 8.00 -12.14 14.83
CA GLN A 14 7.34 -11.60 16.03
C GLN A 14 8.31 -10.84 16.94
N GLY A 15 9.62 -11.09 16.79
CA GLY A 15 10.71 -10.46 17.49
C GLY A 15 12.04 -10.74 16.77
N GLY A 16 13.07 -9.96 17.09
CA GLY A 16 14.37 -10.04 16.41
C GLY A 16 14.32 -9.53 14.96
N THR A 17 15.40 -9.77 14.22
CA THR A 17 15.54 -9.30 12.83
C THR A 17 15.69 -10.49 11.89
N VAL A 18 14.92 -10.49 10.80
CA VAL A 18 15.07 -11.39 9.67
C VAL A 18 15.48 -10.58 8.45
N THR A 19 16.59 -10.97 7.83
CA THR A 19 17.03 -10.44 6.55
C THR A 19 17.02 -11.55 5.51
N MET A 20 16.37 -11.32 4.37
CA MET A 20 16.36 -12.26 3.24
C MET A 20 16.79 -11.53 1.97
N MET A 21 17.81 -12.08 1.31
CA MET A 21 18.32 -11.57 0.03
C MET A 21 18.05 -12.61 -1.06
N GLY A 22 17.10 -12.30 -1.93
CA GLY A 22 16.68 -13.17 -3.01
C GLY A 22 15.77 -14.31 -2.56
N GLY A 23 15.03 -14.87 -3.52
CA GLY A 23 14.22 -16.06 -3.33
C GLY A 23 12.72 -15.80 -3.29
N THR A 24 11.97 -16.83 -2.91
CA THR A 24 10.51 -16.80 -2.97
C THR A 24 9.91 -17.18 -1.63
N ILE A 25 8.92 -16.41 -1.20
CA ILE A 25 8.04 -16.72 -0.07
C ILE A 25 6.67 -17.04 -0.64
N SER A 26 6.22 -18.27 -0.42
CA SER A 26 4.88 -18.73 -0.78
C SER A 26 4.05 -18.87 0.49
N GLY A 27 2.96 -18.12 0.56
CA GLY A 27 1.92 -18.36 1.56
C GLY A 27 1.15 -19.65 1.30
N GLY A 28 0.18 -19.91 2.18
CA GLY A 28 -0.70 -21.08 2.16
C GLY A 28 -1.99 -20.96 1.35
N GLY A 29 -2.10 -20.01 0.43
CA GLY A 29 -3.29 -19.77 -0.38
C GLY A 29 -4.40 -19.01 0.34
N SER A 30 -4.70 -19.33 1.61
CA SER A 30 -5.66 -18.60 2.44
C SER A 30 -5.01 -17.67 3.47
N GLY A 31 -3.73 -17.93 3.82
CA GLY A 31 -2.95 -17.17 4.79
C GLY A 31 -2.19 -15.98 4.19
N GLN A 32 -1.18 -15.52 4.93
CA GLN A 32 -0.33 -14.39 4.54
C GLN A 32 1.06 -14.84 4.06
N GLY A 33 1.68 -14.08 3.16
CA GLY A 33 3.03 -14.37 2.70
C GLY A 33 4.06 -14.07 3.80
N VAL A 34 4.06 -12.84 4.29
CA VAL A 34 4.92 -12.37 5.37
C VAL A 34 4.08 -11.73 6.47
N GLY A 35 4.35 -12.08 7.72
CA GLY A 35 3.77 -11.48 8.91
C GLY A 35 4.82 -10.82 9.78
N VAL A 36 4.64 -9.55 10.10
CA VAL A 36 5.46 -8.84 11.09
C VAL A 36 4.57 -8.38 12.23
N SER A 37 4.94 -8.75 13.45
CA SER A 37 4.20 -8.39 14.67
C SER A 37 5.16 -8.13 15.82
N GLY A 38 4.64 -7.65 16.96
CA GLY A 38 5.44 -7.36 18.14
C GLY A 38 6.56 -6.36 17.84
N THR A 39 7.80 -6.71 18.18
CA THR A 39 9.01 -5.91 17.90
C THR A 39 9.82 -6.44 16.72
N GLY A 40 9.22 -7.34 15.92
CA GLY A 40 9.88 -7.99 14.79
C GLY A 40 10.34 -7.00 13.73
N LYS A 41 11.49 -7.30 13.10
CA LYS A 41 12.03 -6.54 11.99
C LYS A 41 12.26 -7.46 10.80
N ALA A 42 11.65 -7.15 9.67
CA ALA A 42 11.81 -7.96 8.45
C ALA A 42 12.36 -7.09 7.32
N GLU A 43 13.52 -7.46 6.80
CA GLU A 43 14.19 -6.80 5.70
C GLU A 43 14.33 -7.77 4.51
N LEU A 44 13.57 -7.52 3.45
CA LEU A 44 13.54 -8.36 2.26
C LEU A 44 14.15 -7.59 1.08
N LYS A 45 15.01 -8.25 0.32
CA LYS A 45 15.63 -7.65 -0.86
C LYS A 45 15.60 -8.63 -2.01
N ASP A 46 15.11 -8.23 -3.17
CA ASP A 46 14.99 -9.09 -4.37
C ASP A 46 14.12 -10.34 -4.13
N VAL A 47 13.08 -10.22 -3.28
CA VAL A 47 12.21 -11.35 -2.88
C VAL A 47 10.88 -11.32 -3.63
N GLU A 48 10.37 -12.49 -3.99
CA GLU A 48 9.02 -12.66 -4.52
C GLU A 48 8.09 -13.25 -3.48
N ILE A 49 6.99 -12.58 -3.18
CA ILE A 49 5.95 -13.05 -2.27
C ILE A 49 4.71 -13.43 -3.10
N SER A 50 4.24 -14.67 -2.96
CA SER A 50 3.14 -15.20 -3.77
C SER A 50 2.25 -16.18 -3.01
N LYS A 51 1.15 -16.60 -3.65
CA LYS A 51 0.19 -17.60 -3.14
C LYS A 51 -0.32 -17.28 -1.73
N ALA A 52 -0.66 -16.03 -1.49
CA ALA A 52 -1.25 -15.57 -0.24
C ALA A 52 -2.50 -14.74 -0.51
N THR A 53 -3.47 -14.77 0.41
CA THR A 53 -4.58 -13.81 0.36
C THR A 53 -4.03 -12.41 0.58
N THR A 54 -3.18 -12.27 1.60
CA THR A 54 -2.48 -11.04 1.96
C THR A 54 -0.98 -11.28 1.76
N GLY A 55 -0.33 -10.50 0.89
CA GLY A 55 1.10 -10.68 0.63
C GLY A 55 1.94 -10.39 1.88
N VAL A 56 1.72 -9.22 2.48
CA VAL A 56 2.39 -8.78 3.71
C VAL A 56 1.35 -8.28 4.71
N THR A 57 1.40 -8.79 5.94
CA THR A 57 0.63 -8.27 7.07
C THR A 57 1.59 -7.70 8.10
N MET A 58 1.33 -6.47 8.53
CA MET A 58 2.01 -5.83 9.64
C MET A 58 1.01 -5.43 10.71
N SER A 59 1.18 -6.01 11.89
CA SER A 59 0.47 -5.61 13.11
C SER A 59 1.38 -5.03 14.18
N GLY A 60 2.69 -5.03 13.94
CA GLY A 60 3.73 -4.49 14.82
C GLY A 60 5.07 -4.39 14.10
N GLY A 61 6.09 -3.88 14.81
CA GLY A 61 7.47 -3.91 14.35
C GLY A 61 7.78 -3.04 13.12
N THR A 62 8.79 -3.46 12.35
CA THR A 62 9.24 -2.77 11.12
C THR A 62 9.36 -3.72 9.95
N PHE A 63 8.98 -3.26 8.77
CA PHE A 63 9.12 -4.01 7.53
C PHE A 63 9.78 -3.15 6.48
N LYS A 64 10.77 -3.72 5.81
CA LYS A 64 11.47 -3.08 4.70
C LYS A 64 11.56 -4.05 3.54
N MET A 65 11.14 -3.63 2.36
CA MET A 65 11.31 -4.40 1.14
C MET A 65 11.96 -3.55 0.06
N ILE A 66 13.05 -4.04 -0.50
CA ILE A 66 13.78 -3.39 -1.59
C ILE A 66 13.78 -4.31 -2.78
N ARG A 67 13.08 -3.93 -3.85
CA ARG A 67 12.88 -4.74 -5.06
C ARG A 67 12.14 -6.06 -4.81
N GLY A 68 11.72 -6.65 -5.92
CA GLY A 68 10.93 -7.88 -5.93
C GLY A 68 9.46 -7.60 -6.14
N SER A 69 8.62 -8.58 -5.81
CA SER A 69 7.17 -8.47 -6.04
C SER A 69 6.35 -9.08 -4.93
N ILE A 70 5.15 -8.53 -4.75
CA ILE A 70 4.16 -9.01 -3.79
C ILE A 70 2.85 -9.26 -4.52
N LYS A 71 2.34 -10.49 -4.42
CA LYS A 71 1.07 -10.90 -5.02
C LYS A 71 0.06 -11.31 -3.95
N GLY A 72 -1.15 -10.77 -4.03
CA GLY A 72 -2.24 -11.12 -3.11
C GLY A 72 -3.62 -10.85 -3.68
N ASN A 73 -4.65 -11.45 -3.10
CA ASN A 73 -6.03 -11.31 -3.59
C ASN A 73 -6.90 -10.40 -2.70
N GLY A 74 -6.49 -10.17 -1.46
CA GLY A 74 -7.11 -9.22 -0.52
C GLY A 74 -6.33 -7.91 -0.45
N ASN A 75 -6.04 -7.44 0.77
CA ASN A 75 -5.07 -6.36 0.97
C ASN A 75 -3.68 -6.93 0.71
N VAL A 76 -3.03 -6.57 -0.40
CA VAL A 76 -1.74 -7.16 -0.77
C VAL A 76 -0.66 -6.79 0.25
N VAL A 77 -0.63 -5.52 0.67
CA VAL A 77 0.13 -5.05 1.83
C VAL A 77 -0.87 -4.48 2.84
N ASN A 78 -0.95 -5.09 4.01
CA ASN A 78 -1.92 -4.79 5.06
C ASN A 78 -1.21 -4.29 6.32
N VAL A 79 -1.23 -2.99 6.56
CA VAL A 79 -0.58 -2.34 7.71
C VAL A 79 -1.65 -1.92 8.71
N THR A 80 -1.91 -2.79 9.68
CA THR A 80 -2.86 -2.54 10.79
C THR A 80 -2.17 -2.08 12.06
N GLY A 81 -0.84 -2.08 12.09
CA GLY A 81 -0.02 -1.55 13.18
C GLY A 81 1.47 -1.69 12.86
N GLY A 82 2.30 -1.18 13.76
CA GLY A 82 3.76 -1.15 13.61
C GLY A 82 4.32 0.25 13.61
N GLU A 83 5.64 0.33 13.57
CA GLU A 83 6.35 1.61 13.56
C GLU A 83 6.50 2.11 12.13
N LYS A 84 7.00 1.23 11.24
CA LYS A 84 7.42 1.64 9.90
C LYS A 84 7.34 0.51 8.86
N ALA A 85 6.69 0.79 7.74
CA ALA A 85 6.64 -0.05 6.54
C ALA A 85 7.29 0.70 5.37
N GLU A 86 8.39 0.19 4.81
CA GLU A 86 9.13 0.82 3.72
C GLU A 86 9.21 -0.13 2.52
N LEU A 87 8.68 0.29 1.37
CA LEU A 87 8.78 -0.46 0.12
C LEU A 87 9.47 0.42 -0.92
N THR A 88 10.55 -0.08 -1.52
CA THR A 88 11.32 0.64 -2.53
C THR A 88 11.49 -0.20 -3.79
N ASN A 89 11.08 0.31 -4.95
CA ASN A 89 11.18 -0.37 -6.26
C ASN A 89 10.46 -1.74 -6.26
N VAL A 90 9.31 -1.84 -5.59
CA VAL A 90 8.56 -3.08 -5.43
C VAL A 90 7.36 -3.08 -6.38
N LYS A 91 7.07 -4.24 -6.98
CA LYS A 91 5.86 -4.46 -7.75
C LYS A 91 4.77 -5.15 -6.92
N ILE A 92 3.62 -4.51 -6.79
CA ILE A 92 2.45 -5.00 -6.06
C ILE A 92 1.36 -5.35 -7.07
N VAL A 93 0.93 -6.61 -7.07
CA VAL A 93 -0.14 -7.09 -7.96
C VAL A 93 -1.21 -7.76 -7.14
N GLY A 94 -2.47 -7.42 -7.37
CA GLY A 94 -3.55 -8.10 -6.68
C GLY A 94 -4.93 -7.71 -7.14
N SER A 95 -5.96 -8.30 -6.53
CA SER A 95 -7.37 -8.01 -6.86
C SER A 95 -8.10 -7.14 -5.84
N GLY A 96 -7.59 -7.04 -4.60
CA GLY A 96 -8.15 -6.22 -3.53
C GLY A 96 -7.47 -4.85 -3.44
N ASN A 97 -7.09 -4.40 -2.25
CA ASN A 97 -6.30 -3.17 -2.10
C ASN A 97 -4.82 -3.47 -2.33
N GLY A 98 -4.10 -2.63 -3.07
CA GLY A 98 -2.65 -2.77 -3.23
C GLY A 98 -1.94 -2.57 -1.89
N VAL A 99 -2.13 -1.39 -1.30
CA VAL A 99 -1.67 -1.07 0.06
C VAL A 99 -2.86 -0.60 0.88
N TYR A 100 -3.04 -1.18 2.06
CA TYR A 100 -4.08 -0.82 3.02
C TYR A 100 -3.44 -0.42 4.34
N MET A 101 -3.64 0.82 4.75
CA MET A 101 -3.18 1.38 6.02
C MET A 101 -4.38 1.57 6.93
N ALA A 102 -4.43 0.83 8.04
CA ALA A 102 -5.46 0.97 9.06
C ALA A 102 -4.92 1.20 10.48
N GLY A 103 -3.61 1.04 10.65
CA GLY A 103 -2.96 1.21 11.95
C GLY A 103 -2.39 2.60 12.19
N LYS A 104 -1.64 2.68 13.29
CA LYS A 104 -0.69 3.74 13.54
C LYS A 104 0.63 3.44 12.84
N GLY A 105 1.36 4.47 12.44
CA GLY A 105 2.75 4.35 11.99
C GLY A 105 3.04 5.07 10.68
N GLU A 106 4.19 4.74 10.11
CA GLU A 106 4.67 5.32 8.86
C GLU A 106 4.68 4.28 7.74
N VAL A 107 4.03 4.60 6.61
CA VAL A 107 4.07 3.80 5.39
C VAL A 107 4.75 4.62 4.30
N THR A 108 5.89 4.16 3.82
CA THR A 108 6.64 4.79 2.73
C THR A 108 6.71 3.86 1.53
N LEU A 109 6.20 4.33 0.39
CA LEU A 109 6.28 3.66 -0.91
C LEU A 109 7.16 4.53 -1.80
N GLU A 110 8.30 4.03 -2.24
CA GLU A 110 9.20 4.74 -3.15
C GLU A 110 9.39 3.93 -4.44
N ASP A 111 9.05 4.53 -5.58
CA ASP A 111 9.16 3.90 -6.90
C ASP A 111 8.40 2.57 -6.98
N VAL A 112 7.22 2.51 -6.34
CA VAL A 112 6.40 1.31 -6.27
C VAL A 112 5.42 1.27 -7.45
N GLU A 113 5.29 0.11 -8.07
CA GLU A 113 4.29 -0.17 -9.12
C GLU A 113 3.14 -0.97 -8.53
N ILE A 114 1.91 -0.45 -8.59
CA ILE A 114 0.69 -1.13 -8.15
C ILE A 114 -0.23 -1.36 -9.35
N GLU A 115 -0.63 -2.61 -9.62
CA GLU A 115 -1.49 -2.94 -10.76
C GLU A 115 -2.55 -4.02 -10.47
N GLY A 116 -3.64 -3.99 -11.25
CA GLY A 116 -4.72 -4.99 -11.23
C GLY A 116 -5.70 -4.92 -10.05
N VAL A 117 -5.50 -3.96 -9.16
CA VAL A 117 -6.17 -3.85 -7.86
C VAL A 117 -7.58 -3.23 -7.93
N THR A 118 -8.35 -3.36 -6.86
CA THR A 118 -9.58 -2.59 -6.68
C THR A 118 -9.25 -1.13 -6.34
N THR A 119 -8.47 -0.92 -5.28
CA THR A 119 -7.92 0.39 -4.88
C THR A 119 -6.40 0.31 -4.84
N GLY A 120 -5.69 1.31 -5.38
CA GLY A 120 -4.23 1.37 -5.31
C GLY A 120 -3.71 1.41 -3.87
N VAL A 121 -3.98 2.52 -3.20
CA VAL A 121 -3.66 2.75 -1.79
C VAL A 121 -4.94 3.17 -1.05
N SER A 122 -5.23 2.53 0.07
CA SER A 122 -6.40 2.82 0.89
C SER A 122 -5.96 3.09 2.32
N VAL A 123 -6.43 4.19 2.88
CA VAL A 123 -6.20 4.60 4.27
C VAL A 123 -7.55 4.57 4.99
N SER A 124 -7.70 3.70 5.98
CA SER A 124 -8.95 3.45 6.67
C SER A 124 -9.31 4.53 7.69
N GLU A 125 -10.55 4.50 8.19
CA GLU A 125 -11.05 5.44 9.20
C GLU A 125 -10.22 5.48 10.49
N GLU A 126 -9.66 4.34 10.90
CA GLU A 126 -8.92 4.16 12.15
C GLU A 126 -7.43 4.49 12.04
N ALA A 127 -6.95 4.77 10.81
CA ALA A 127 -5.55 5.03 10.56
C ALA A 127 -5.10 6.36 11.21
N SER A 128 -3.86 6.37 11.68
CA SER A 128 -3.15 7.59 12.10
C SER A 128 -1.67 7.50 11.74
N GLY A 129 -1.01 8.65 11.55
CA GLY A 129 0.39 8.70 11.17
C GLY A 129 0.60 9.20 9.73
N THR A 130 1.59 8.63 9.04
CA THR A 130 2.05 9.20 7.76
C THR A 130 2.08 8.16 6.66
N LEU A 131 1.41 8.45 5.54
CA LEU A 131 1.54 7.75 4.28
C LEU A 131 2.34 8.64 3.32
N THR A 132 3.45 8.14 2.82
CA THR A 132 4.28 8.82 1.82
C THR A 132 4.44 7.93 0.60
N VAL A 133 4.03 8.41 -0.56
CA VAL A 133 4.19 7.74 -1.85
C VAL A 133 5.03 8.64 -2.75
N LYS A 134 6.24 8.19 -3.06
CA LYS A 134 7.19 8.92 -3.89
C LYS A 134 7.43 8.15 -5.18
N LYS A 135 7.27 8.79 -6.33
CA LYS A 135 7.50 8.20 -7.65
C LYS A 135 6.65 6.93 -7.85
N GLY A 136 6.94 6.17 -8.89
CA GLY A 136 6.21 4.95 -9.20
C GLY A 136 4.84 5.19 -9.85
N GLU A 137 4.08 4.11 -9.99
CA GLU A 137 2.84 4.07 -10.76
C GLU A 137 1.76 3.27 -10.05
N ILE A 138 0.56 3.82 -9.98
CA ILE A 138 -0.67 3.13 -9.57
C ILE A 138 -1.55 3.03 -10.80
N LYS A 139 -1.75 1.83 -11.34
CA LYS A 139 -2.47 1.64 -12.60
C LYS A 139 -3.51 0.54 -12.54
N GLU A 140 -4.42 0.55 -13.51
CA GLU A 140 -5.43 -0.49 -13.73
C GLU A 140 -6.39 -0.73 -12.55
N PHE A 141 -6.55 0.26 -11.67
CA PHE A 141 -7.46 0.15 -10.53
C PHE A 141 -8.93 0.28 -10.94
N LYS A 142 -9.82 -0.35 -10.17
CA LYS A 142 -11.27 -0.39 -10.44
C LYS A 142 -12.06 0.76 -9.81
N THR A 143 -11.67 1.23 -8.62
CA THR A 143 -12.43 2.23 -7.86
C THR A 143 -11.64 3.53 -7.71
N SER A 144 -10.54 3.51 -6.96
CA SER A 144 -9.70 4.68 -6.71
C SER A 144 -8.21 4.34 -6.76
N GLY A 145 -7.39 5.30 -7.20
CA GLY A 145 -5.93 5.17 -7.13
C GLY A 145 -5.48 5.28 -5.69
N VAL A 146 -5.85 6.37 -5.02
CA VAL A 146 -5.65 6.58 -3.57
C VAL A 146 -6.99 6.93 -2.93
N SER A 147 -7.37 6.24 -1.85
CA SER A 147 -8.56 6.53 -1.05
C SER A 147 -8.16 6.84 0.40
N VAL A 148 -8.60 7.97 0.93
CA VAL A 148 -8.34 8.40 2.30
C VAL A 148 -9.66 8.61 3.03
N GLU A 149 -9.93 7.73 3.99
CA GLU A 149 -11.16 7.69 4.80
C GLU A 149 -10.88 7.96 6.29
N ALA A 150 -9.61 8.19 6.64
CA ALA A 150 -9.14 8.43 7.99
C ALA A 150 -9.89 9.55 8.74
N THR A 151 -10.18 9.25 10.01
CA THR A 151 -10.72 10.20 11.00
C THR A 151 -9.67 10.69 11.99
N GLY A 152 -8.53 10.00 12.08
CA GLY A 152 -7.40 10.38 12.91
C GLY A 152 -6.41 11.30 12.19
N ASP A 153 -5.37 11.71 12.92
CA ASP A 153 -4.30 12.56 12.41
C ASP A 153 -3.48 11.81 11.36
N VAL A 154 -3.85 12.00 10.09
CA VAL A 154 -3.16 11.39 8.94
C VAL A 154 -2.57 12.45 8.03
N THR A 155 -1.30 12.27 7.69
CA THR A 155 -0.63 12.98 6.61
C THR A 155 -0.42 12.04 5.42
N VAL A 156 -0.95 12.40 4.25
CA VAL A 156 -0.72 11.69 2.99
C VAL A 156 0.10 12.59 2.06
N SER A 157 1.27 12.15 1.65
CA SER A 157 2.14 12.85 0.70
C SER A 157 2.30 12.02 -0.56
N LEU A 158 1.92 12.57 -1.71
CA LEU A 158 2.12 11.97 -3.03
C LEU A 158 3.09 12.86 -3.82
N ASP A 159 4.30 12.40 -4.11
CA ASP A 159 5.34 13.18 -4.78
C ASP A 159 5.89 12.41 -5.98
N GLY A 160 5.68 12.89 -7.20
CA GLY A 160 6.18 12.22 -8.41
C GLY A 160 5.39 10.97 -8.84
N THR A 161 4.32 10.60 -8.14
CA THR A 161 3.54 9.37 -8.39
C THR A 161 2.58 9.54 -9.58
N ARG A 162 2.52 8.53 -10.47
CA ARG A 162 1.57 8.50 -11.59
C ARG A 162 0.37 7.63 -11.24
N ILE A 163 -0.85 8.11 -11.48
CA ILE A 163 -2.10 7.40 -11.16
C ILE A 163 -2.95 7.27 -12.42
N ILE A 164 -3.16 6.03 -12.88
CA ILE A 164 -3.77 5.71 -14.18
C ILE A 164 -4.92 4.72 -13.98
N GLY A 165 -6.16 5.22 -13.97
CA GLY A 165 -7.34 4.36 -13.85
C GLY A 165 -7.54 3.47 -15.08
N LYS A 166 -8.28 2.35 -14.92
CA LYS A 166 -8.55 1.43 -16.04
C LYS A 166 -9.43 2.03 -17.14
N GLY A 167 -10.05 3.20 -16.93
CA GLY A 167 -10.96 3.83 -17.88
C GLY A 167 -12.22 2.98 -18.09
N GLY A 168 -13.27 3.23 -17.29
CA GLY A 168 -14.54 2.51 -17.43
C GLY A 168 -15.40 3.10 -18.55
N ALA A 169 -15.79 2.28 -19.53
CA ALA A 169 -16.96 2.57 -20.37
C ALA A 169 -18.23 2.35 -19.51
N GLY A 170 -18.72 3.41 -18.87
CA GLY A 170 -19.94 3.38 -18.06
C GLY A 170 -19.84 4.28 -16.82
N ASN A 171 -20.98 4.50 -16.15
CA ASN A 171 -21.18 5.45 -15.05
C ASN A 171 -20.35 5.20 -13.76
N GLY A 172 -19.40 4.26 -13.77
CA GLY A 172 -18.44 4.00 -12.69
C GLY A 172 -17.20 4.86 -12.85
N ARG A 173 -17.24 6.11 -12.36
CA ARG A 173 -16.11 7.05 -12.39
C ARG A 173 -14.98 6.52 -11.51
N THR A 174 -13.90 6.01 -12.10
CA THR A 174 -12.65 5.75 -11.37
C THR A 174 -12.09 7.06 -10.87
N LYS A 175 -11.76 7.17 -9.57
CA LYS A 175 -11.21 8.40 -8.98
C LYS A 175 -9.69 8.28 -8.88
N GLY A 176 -8.93 9.29 -9.31
CA GLY A 176 -7.48 9.27 -9.12
C GLY A 176 -7.13 9.26 -7.63
N VAL A 177 -7.48 10.34 -6.93
CA VAL A 177 -7.38 10.48 -5.48
C VAL A 177 -8.76 10.84 -4.93
N LYS A 178 -9.24 10.06 -3.97
CA LYS A 178 -10.52 10.19 -3.26
C LYS A 178 -10.22 10.47 -1.79
N VAL A 179 -10.86 11.48 -1.24
CA VAL A 179 -10.70 11.88 0.16
C VAL A 179 -12.10 12.11 0.76
N GLU A 180 -12.52 11.29 1.73
CA GLU A 180 -13.87 11.35 2.32
C GLU A 180 -13.93 12.25 3.54
N GLU A 181 -14.86 13.20 3.63
CA GLU A 181 -14.98 14.24 4.66
C GLU A 181 -15.09 13.73 6.11
N LYS A 182 -13.99 13.77 6.88
CA LYS A 182 -13.92 13.60 8.36
C LYS A 182 -12.66 14.33 8.90
N ALA A 183 -12.63 14.72 10.18
CA ALA A 183 -11.70 15.71 10.74
C ALA A 183 -10.19 15.38 10.67
N ASN A 184 -9.35 16.43 10.63
CA ASN A 184 -7.88 16.48 10.85
C ASN A 184 -6.94 15.67 9.93
N ARG A 185 -6.90 15.99 8.62
CA ARG A 185 -5.95 15.39 7.66
C ARG A 185 -5.22 16.41 6.79
N LYS A 186 -4.01 16.06 6.36
CA LYS A 186 -3.24 16.81 5.36
C LYS A 186 -2.94 15.91 4.17
N VAL A 187 -3.28 16.34 2.96
CA VAL A 187 -2.99 15.63 1.72
C VAL A 187 -2.23 16.56 0.79
N ASP A 188 -0.95 16.27 0.57
CA ASP A 188 -0.07 17.02 -0.33
C ASP A 188 0.15 16.20 -1.60
N THR A 189 -0.19 16.77 -2.76
CA THR A 189 -0.06 16.08 -4.06
C THR A 189 0.80 16.89 -5.02
N LYS A 190 1.95 16.35 -5.41
CA LYS A 190 2.89 16.88 -6.39
C LYS A 190 3.13 15.84 -7.49
N THR A 191 2.08 15.54 -8.25
CA THR A 191 2.10 14.48 -9.28
C THR A 191 2.32 15.08 -10.68
N PRO A 192 3.43 14.78 -11.38
CA PRO A 192 3.67 15.31 -12.73
C PRO A 192 2.86 14.55 -13.79
N GLY A 193 2.00 15.28 -14.52
CA GLY A 193 1.46 14.87 -15.83
C GLY A 193 0.45 13.71 -15.85
N ASN A 194 -0.74 13.97 -16.39
CA ASN A 194 -1.82 13.01 -16.70
C ASN A 194 -2.50 12.30 -15.52
N ILE A 195 -3.33 13.06 -14.79
CA ILE A 195 -4.54 12.50 -14.19
C ILE A 195 -5.64 12.57 -15.27
N LEU A 196 -5.85 11.51 -16.06
CA LEU A 196 -6.83 11.47 -17.15
C LEU A 196 -7.73 10.23 -17.07
N PRO A 197 -9.04 10.33 -17.44
CA PRO A 197 -9.98 11.41 -17.14
C PRO A 197 -10.53 11.22 -15.72
N TYR A 198 -11.05 12.28 -15.10
CA TYR A 198 -11.50 12.37 -13.70
C TYR A 198 -10.35 12.64 -12.71
N GLY A 199 -10.01 13.93 -12.63
CA GLY A 199 -9.02 14.52 -11.74
C GLY A 199 -9.20 14.21 -10.25
N VAL A 200 -8.36 14.84 -9.43
CA VAL A 200 -8.50 14.75 -7.97
C VAL A 200 -9.90 15.24 -7.57
N PHE A 201 -10.71 14.34 -6.99
CA PHE A 201 -12.09 14.64 -6.64
C PHE A 201 -12.14 14.99 -5.16
N PHE A 202 -12.19 16.30 -4.88
CA PHE A 202 -12.36 16.83 -3.53
C PHE A 202 -13.82 17.23 -3.31
N LEU A 203 -14.45 16.68 -2.28
CA LEU A 203 -15.59 17.33 -1.63
C LEU A 203 -14.99 18.10 -0.45
N SER A 204 -14.86 19.44 -0.52
CA SER A 204 -14.32 20.21 0.62
C SER A 204 -14.66 21.70 0.59
N ASN A 205 -15.07 22.21 1.76
CA ASN A 205 -15.08 23.63 2.14
C ASN A 205 -13.98 24.01 3.16
N HIS A 206 -13.14 23.09 3.68
CA HIS A 206 -12.17 23.39 4.75
C HIS A 206 -10.85 22.58 4.74
N CYS A 207 -10.47 21.92 3.64
CA CYS A 207 -9.20 21.21 3.51
C CYS A 207 -8.09 22.16 3.03
N ASN A 208 -7.02 22.33 3.82
CA ASN A 208 -5.78 22.98 3.35
C ASN A 208 -5.03 22.01 2.44
N ILE A 209 -5.36 22.05 1.16
CA ILE A 209 -4.70 21.28 0.11
C ILE A 209 -3.66 22.20 -0.53
N PHE A 210 -2.39 21.82 -0.45
CA PHE A 210 -1.33 22.49 -1.19
C PHE A 210 -1.06 21.71 -2.48
N ILE A 211 -1.56 22.23 -3.60
CA ILE A 211 -1.19 21.79 -4.95
C ILE A 211 -0.08 22.74 -5.41
N PHE A 212 1.15 22.24 -5.56
CA PHE A 212 2.29 22.99 -6.09
C PHE A 212 2.69 22.46 -7.48
#